data_AF-A0A7Y5VR50-F1
#
_entry.id   AF-A0A7Y5VR50-F1
#
_cell.length_a   1.000
_cell.length_b   1.000
_cell.length_c   1.000
_cell.angle_alpha   90.00
_cell.angle_beta   90.00
_cell.angle_gamma   90.00
#
_symmetry.space_group_name_H-M   'P 1'
#
loop_
_entity.id
_entity.type
_entity.pdbx_description
1 polymer ?
#
loop_
_entity_poly.entity_id
_entity_poly.type
_entity_poly.pdbx_seq_one_letter_code
_entity_poly.pdbx_strand_id
1 'polypeptide(L)' 'MAEEIDWSLTTFEGNRRRQHEEFLALPLREKLRIIEQMEEVTEYFAARRAAREAATQESTPPRTSGDSRNTSP' A
#
# COMPACT_ATOMS: atom_id res chain seq x y z
N MET A 1 17.38 29.54 20.45
CA MET A 1 18.21 28.33 20.33
C MET A 1 17.67 27.55 19.15
N ALA A 2 18.51 27.16 18.19
CA ALA A 2 18.05 26.37 17.05
C ALA A 2 17.66 24.97 17.55
N GLU A 3 16.44 24.51 17.26
CA GLU A 3 16.07 23.12 17.47
C GLU A 3 16.99 22.25 16.62
N GLU A 4 17.68 21.32 17.27
CA GLU A 4 18.51 20.33 16.60
C GLU A 4 17.60 19.41 15.77
N ILE A 5 17.89 19.27 14.48
CA ILE A 5 17.06 18.47 13.56
C ILE A 5 17.25 16.99 13.91
N ASP A 6 16.18 16.34 14.35
CA ASP A 6 16.16 14.90 14.58
C ASP A 6 16.01 14.14 13.24
N TRP A 7 17.16 13.75 12.68
CA TRP A 7 17.23 12.96 11.46
C TRP A 7 16.65 11.54 11.59
N SER A 8 16.40 11.04 12.80
CA SER A 8 15.77 9.72 12.95
C SER A 8 14.34 9.70 12.38
N LEU A 9 13.65 10.85 12.39
CA LEU A 9 12.29 10.99 11.87
C LEU A 9 12.20 10.95 10.35
N THR A 10 13.32 11.13 9.64
CA THR A 10 13.32 10.99 8.18
C THR A 10 13.37 9.52 7.75
N THR A 11 13.64 8.60 8.68
CA THR A 11 13.59 7.16 8.41
C THR A 11 12.15 6.65 8.51
N PHE A 12 11.84 5.61 7.74
CA PHE A 12 10.52 4.96 7.83
C PHE A 12 10.22 4.48 9.25
N GLU A 13 11.18 3.83 9.90
CA GLU A 13 11.02 3.28 11.25
C GLU A 13 10.87 4.37 12.30
N GLY A 14 11.68 5.43 12.25
CA GLY A 14 11.58 6.55 13.19
C GLY A 14 10.27 7.30 13.05
N ASN A 15 9.86 7.62 11.81
CA ASN A 15 8.58 8.25 11.56
C ASN A 15 7.41 7.39 12.04
N ARG A 16 7.43 6.08 11.73
CA ARG A 16 6.35 5.16 12.12
C ARG A 16 6.25 5.00 13.63
N ARG A 17 7.39 4.92 14.33
CA ARG A 17 7.43 4.87 15.79
C ARG A 17 6.79 6.12 16.40
N ARG A 18 7.19 7.30 15.93
CA ARG A 18 6.63 8.57 16.39
C ARG A 18 5.12 8.67 16.15
N GLN A 19 4.65 8.29 14.97
CA GLN A 19 3.22 8.28 14.66
C GLN A 19 2.44 7.35 15.60
N HIS A 20 2.99 6.18 15.94
CA HIS A 20 2.38 5.29 16.93
C HIS A 20 2.32 5.91 18.33
N GLU A 21 3.41 6.53 18.78
CA GLU A 21 3.46 7.21 20.09
C GLU A 21 2.45 8.35 20.16
N GLU A 22 2.41 9.20 19.13
CA GLU A 22 1.45 10.30 19.01
C GLU A 22 0.01 9.77 18.99
N PHE A 23 -0.29 8.73 18.21
CA PHE A 23 -1.62 8.13 18.18
C PHE A 23 -2.03 7.52 19.52
N LEU A 24 -1.11 6.81 20.20
CA LEU A 24 -1.39 6.21 21.51
C LEU A 24 -1.73 7.25 22.58
N ALA A 25 -1.10 8.42 22.52
CA ALA A 25 -1.36 9.53 23.43
C ALA A 25 -2.75 10.17 23.23
N LEU A 26 -3.44 9.91 22.12
CA LEU A 26 -4.74 10.52 21.84
C LEU A 26 -5.87 9.96 22.73
N PRO A 27 -6.85 10.80 23.11
CA PRO A 27 -8.11 10.35 23.70
C PRO A 27 -8.88 9.41 22.77
N LEU A 28 -9.68 8.51 23.34
CA LEU A 28 -10.45 7.52 22.58
C LEU A 28 -11.30 8.16 21.47
N ARG A 29 -12.01 9.26 21.77
CA ARG A 29 -12.85 9.94 20.79
C ARG A 29 -12.08 10.41 19.57
N GLU A 30 -10.85 10.88 19.77
CA GLU A 30 -10.01 11.38 18.69
C GLU A 30 -9.44 10.23 17.84
N LYS A 31 -9.08 9.11 18.48
CA LYS A 31 -8.71 7.88 17.78
C LYS A 31 -9.83 7.40 16.85
N LEU A 32 -11.07 7.38 17.34
CA LEU A 32 -12.24 6.99 16.54
C LEU A 32 -12.45 7.91 15.34
N ARG A 33 -12.39 9.23 15.56
CA ARG A 33 -12.51 10.22 14.49
C ARG A 33 -11.46 10.01 13.38
N ILE A 34 -10.21 9.74 13.77
CA ILE A 34 -9.13 9.48 12.81
C ILE A 34 -9.40 8.19 12.03
N ILE A 35 -9.82 7.12 12.70
CA ILE A 35 -10.13 5.84 12.04
C ILE A 35 -11.27 6.00 11.04
N GLU A 36 -12.33 6.73 11.40
CA GLU A 36 -13.45 7.04 10.49
C GLU A 36 -12.98 7.82 9.26
N GLN A 37 -12.11 8.81 9.44
CA GLN A 37 -11.53 9.58 8.33
C GLN A 37 -10.64 8.75 7.40
N MET A 38 -10.13 7.62 7.87
CA MET A 38 -9.29 6.74 7.05
C MET A 38 -10.10 5.85 6.09
N GLU A 39 -11.43 5.79 6.21
CA GLU A 39 -12.29 4.99 5.32
C GLU A 39 -12.07 5.38 3.85
N GLU A 40 -12.25 6.66 3.51
CA GLU A 40 -12.05 7.18 2.15
C GLU A 40 -10.65 6.88 1.60
N VAL A 41 -9.63 6.96 2.47
CA VAL A 41 -8.23 6.68 2.11
C VAL A 41 -8.06 5.19 1.78
N THR A 42 -8.64 4.31 2.60
CA THR A 42 -8.58 2.86 2.37
C THR A 42 -9.30 2.44 1.09
N GLU A 43 -10.48 3.01 0.83
CA GLU A 43 -11.23 2.80 -0.41
C GLU A 43 -10.44 3.23 -1.64
N TYR A 44 -9.83 4.42 -1.60
CA TYR A 44 -8.99 4.93 -2.69
C TYR A 44 -7.85 3.97 -3.03
N PHE A 45 -7.13 3.48 -2.01
CA PHE A 45 -6.03 2.54 -2.24
C PHE A 45 -6.50 1.14 -2.66
N ALA A 46 -7.67 0.69 -2.19
CA ALA A 46 -8.28 -0.56 -2.63
C ALA A 46 -8.66 -0.51 -4.12
N ALA A 47 -9.35 0.55 -4.56
CA ALA A 47 -9.68 0.77 -5.96
C ALA A 47 -8.43 0.83 -6.85
N ARG A 48 -7.39 1.53 -6.40
CA ARG A 48 -6.09 1.61 -7.11
C ARG A 48 -5.38 0.26 -7.18
N ARG A 49 -5.55 -0.62 -6.19
CA ARG A 49 -5.00 -1.99 -6.23
C ARG A 49 -5.76 -2.85 -7.25
N ALA A 50 -7.09 -2.83 -7.21
CA ALA A 50 -7.93 -3.55 -8.17
C ALA A 50 -7.64 -3.15 -9.63
N ALA A 51 -7.47 -1.85 -9.90
CA ALA A 51 -7.12 -1.35 -11.23
C ALA A 51 -5.76 -1.89 -11.73
N ARG A 52 -4.76 -2.00 -10.84
CA ARG A 52 -3.45 -2.57 -11.20
C ARG A 52 -3.53 -4.07 -11.49
N GLU A 53 -4.32 -4.79 -10.71
CA GLU A 53 -4.53 -6.23 -10.91
C GLU A 53 -5.25 -6.50 -12.24
N ALA A 54 -6.29 -5.71 -12.57
CA ALA A 54 -6.98 -5.79 -13.85
C ALA A 54 -6.04 -5.50 -15.04
N ALA A 55 -5.23 -4.43 -14.96
CA ALA A 55 -4.26 -4.09 -16.00
C ALA A 55 -3.18 -5.17 -16.18
N THR A 56 -2.77 -5.85 -15.10
CA THR A 56 -1.80 -6.95 -15.17
C THR A 56 -2.40 -8.17 -15.90
N GLN A 57 -3.69 -8.47 -15.68
CA GLN A 57 -4.38 -9.58 -16.33
C GLN A 57 -4.58 -9.35 -17.84
N GLU A 58 -4.91 -8.13 -18.28
CA GLU A 58 -5.01 -7.79 -19.71
C GLU A 58 -3.67 -7.84 -20.46
N SER A 59 -2.56 -7.61 -19.76
CA SER A 59 -1.23 -7.58 -20.36
C SER A 59 -0.60 -8.97 -20.59
N THR A 60 -1.26 -10.06 -20.19
CA THR A 60 -0.75 -11.41 -20.42
C THR A 60 -0.93 -11.76 -21.90
N PRO A 61 0.14 -11.84 -22.72
CA PRO A 61 -0.01 -12.25 -24.11
C PRO A 61 -0.59 -13.68 -24.14
N PRO A 62 -1.43 -14.01 -25.13
CA PRO A 62 -1.92 -15.38 -25.27
C PRO A 62 -0.71 -16.29 -25.35
N ARG A 63 -0.60 -17.23 -24.39
CA ARG A 63 0.26 -18.40 -24.58
C ARG A 63 -0.23 -19.05 -25.86
N THR A 64 0.49 -18.84 -26.95
CA THR A 64 0.27 -19.55 -28.20
C THR A 64 0.38 -21.02 -27.86
N SER A 65 -0.76 -21.71 -27.81
CA SER A 65 -0.84 -23.16 -27.85
C SER A 65 -0.30 -23.58 -29.22
N GLY A 66 1.02 -23.68 -29.31
CA GLY A 66 1.75 -24.26 -30.42
C GLY A 66 1.49 -25.76 -30.40
N ASP A 67 0.53 -26.11 -31.24
CA ASP A 67 0.03 -27.42 -31.64
C ASP A 67 1.01 -28.60 -31.46
N SER A 68 0.49 -29.65 -30.81
CA SER A 68 0.95 -31.02 -30.99
C SER A 68 0.98 -31.37 -32.48
N ARG A 69 2.13 -31.83 -32.97
CA ARG A 69 2.32 -32.99 -33.88
C ARG A 69 3.58 -32.77 -34.71
N ASN A 70 4.62 -33.56 -34.42
CA ASN A 70 5.17 -34.42 -35.46
C ASN A 70 5.94 -35.58 -34.85
N THR A 71 5.28 -36.73 -34.92
CA THR A 71 5.81 -38.07 -34.75
C THR A 71 6.50 -38.49 -36.06
N SER A 72 7.77 -38.92 -35.95
CA SER A 72 8.47 -39.90 -36.84
C SER A 72 8.82 -39.47 -38.29
N PRO A 73 9.77 -40.13 -38.99
CA PRO A 73 10.26 -41.53 -38.87
C PRO A 73 11.41 -41.75 -37.89
#